data_AF-A0A2N5KBJ4-F1
#
_entry.id   AF-A0A2N5KBJ4-F1
#
_cell.length_a   1.000
_cell.length_b   1.000
_cell.length_c   1.000
_cell.angle_alpha   90.00
_cell.angle_beta   90.00
_cell.angle_gamma   90.00
#
_symmetry.space_group_name_H-M   'P 1'
#
loop_
_entity.id
_entity.type
_entity.pdbx_description
1 polymer ?
#
loop_
_entity_poly.entity_id
_entity_poly.type
_entity_poly.pdbx_seq_one_letter_code
_entity_poly.pdbx_strand_id
1 'polypeptide(L)'
;MLKKLILIIGLLPLLSFTVATTVPTPVSAGPACEKRLLTLPSWHRGLTNDECRVVIDEFNDIWLIVINIIEIALQAAAYTATGFIIWGGIKYVKSQGRPDHINGAKMTIIDATIGLGIALSAVALVNFGAGIIGS
;
A
#
# COMPACT_ATOMS: atom_id res chain seq x y z
N MET A 1 6.17 -23.93 25.92
CA MET A 1 5.78 -24.24 24.52
C MET A 1 5.39 -22.97 23.75
N LEU A 2 4.52 -22.10 24.29
CA LEU A 2 4.05 -20.87 23.62
C LEU A 2 5.16 -19.83 23.30
N LYS A 3 6.15 -19.65 24.19
CA LYS A 3 7.31 -18.75 23.94
C LYS A 3 8.20 -19.20 22.77
N LYS A 4 8.33 -20.52 22.56
CA LYS A 4 9.06 -21.07 21.40
C LYS A 4 8.27 -20.86 20.10
N LEU A 5 6.93 -20.89 20.17
CA LEU A 5 6.05 -20.64 19.02
C LEU A 5 6.12 -19.17 18.55
N ILE A 6 6.13 -18.21 19.49
CA ILE A 6 6.27 -16.78 19.18
C ILE A 6 7.65 -16.47 18.57
N LEU A 7 8.70 -17.14 19.03
CA LEU A 7 10.05 -17.03 18.45
C LEU A 7 10.12 -17.60 17.03
N ILE A 8 9.41 -18.71 16.74
CA ILE A 8 9.42 -19.34 15.41
C ILE A 8 8.59 -18.52 14.40
N ILE A 9 7.46 -17.95 14.80
CA ILE A 9 6.62 -17.08 13.95
C ILE A 9 7.33 -15.74 13.65
N GLY A 10 8.16 -15.24 14.58
CA GLY A 10 8.96 -14.03 14.38
C GLY A 10 10.27 -14.24 13.60
N LEU A 11 10.82 -15.47 13.56
CA LEU A 11 12.10 -15.77 12.90
C LEU A 11 11.94 -16.29 11.46
N LEU A 12 10.76 -16.80 11.10
CA LEU A 12 10.50 -17.31 9.75
C LEU A 12 10.46 -16.28 8.59
N PRO A 13 10.18 -14.97 8.78
CA PRO A 13 10.20 -14.03 7.66
C PRO A 13 11.62 -13.55 7.28
N LEU A 14 12.67 -13.90 8.03
CA LEU A 14 14.05 -13.50 7.75
C LEU A 14 14.77 -14.38 6.70
N LEU A 15 14.23 -15.55 6.37
CA LEU A 15 14.86 -16.50 5.44
C LEU A 15 14.18 -16.63 4.08
N SER A 16 13.05 -15.95 3.84
CA SER A 16 12.30 -16.06 2.59
C SER A 16 11.85 -14.72 2.01
N PHE A 17 12.55 -13.62 2.32
CA PHE A 17 12.28 -12.32 1.68
C PHE A 17 13.07 -12.17 0.37
N THR A 18 13.02 -13.16 -0.51
CA THR A 18 13.18 -12.91 -1.94
C THR A 18 11.80 -12.63 -2.50
N VAL A 19 11.25 -11.47 -2.15
CA VAL A 19 10.18 -10.88 -2.96
C VAL A 19 10.88 -10.51 -4.28
N ALA A 20 10.65 -11.33 -5.30
CA ALA A 20 10.83 -10.89 -6.68
C ALA A 20 9.90 -9.70 -6.85
N THR A 21 10.45 -8.50 -6.64
CA THR A 21 9.80 -7.28 -7.07
C THR A 21 9.90 -7.31 -8.58
N THR A 22 8.92 -7.94 -9.22
CA THR A 22 8.52 -7.55 -10.56
C THR A 22 8.03 -6.11 -10.42
N VAL A 23 8.97 -5.17 -10.39
CA VAL A 23 8.68 -3.77 -10.62
C VAL A 23 8.00 -3.78 -11.98
N PRO A 24 6.70 -3.43 -12.09
CA PRO A 24 6.10 -3.28 -13.40
C PRO A 24 6.96 -2.24 -14.12
N THR A 25 7.61 -2.67 -15.19
CA THR A 25 8.27 -1.78 -16.12
C THR A 25 7.25 -0.71 -16.50
N PRO A 26 7.62 0.59 -16.52
CA PRO A 26 6.73 1.58 -17.07
C PRO A 26 6.57 1.24 -18.55
N VAL A 27 5.48 0.58 -18.89
CA VAL A 27 4.99 0.52 -20.26
C VAL A 27 4.58 1.95 -20.58
N SER A 28 5.54 2.74 -21.06
CA SER A 28 5.24 4.03 -21.69
C SER A 28 4.61 3.72 -23.04
N ALA A 29 3.31 3.46 -23.00
CA ALA A 29 2.42 3.46 -24.14
C ALA A 29 0.96 3.56 -23.64
N GLY A 30 0.66 4.64 -22.91
CA GLY A 30 -0.70 5.11 -22.66
C GLY A 30 -0.85 6.50 -23.30
N PRO A 31 -2.05 6.88 -23.78
CA PRO A 31 -2.29 8.03 -24.65
C PRO A 31 -1.81 9.34 -24.00
N ALA A 32 -1.67 10.41 -24.80
CA ALA A 32 -1.10 11.73 -24.45
C ALA A 32 -1.70 12.45 -23.21
N CYS A 33 -2.61 11.80 -22.48
CA CYS A 33 -3.37 12.33 -21.36
C CYS A 33 -3.03 11.81 -19.98
N GLU A 34 -2.27 10.72 -19.84
CA GLU A 34 -2.03 10.14 -18.51
C GLU A 34 -0.88 10.86 -17.78
N LYS A 35 -1.21 11.90 -17.02
CA LYS A 35 -0.24 12.59 -16.14
C LYS A 35 -0.26 11.95 -14.77
N ARG A 36 0.83 11.26 -14.42
CA ARG A 36 1.09 10.81 -13.04
C ARG A 36 1.83 11.91 -12.29
N LEU A 37 1.37 12.23 -11.08
CA LEU A 37 2.08 13.14 -10.19
C LEU A 37 2.88 12.32 -9.19
N LEU A 38 4.21 12.37 -9.30
CA LEU A 38 5.19 11.56 -8.56
C LEU A 38 5.05 10.04 -8.86
N THR A 39 4.15 9.32 -8.20
CA THR A 39 3.79 7.92 -8.54
C THR A 39 2.28 7.70 -8.51
N LEU A 40 1.53 8.76 -8.20
CA LEU A 40 0.10 8.69 -7.96
C LEU A 40 -0.60 8.63 -9.32
N PRO A 41 -1.39 7.58 -9.59
CA PRO A 41 -2.27 7.58 -10.74
C PRO A 41 -3.29 8.71 -10.59
N SER A 42 -3.78 9.24 -11.71
CA SER A 42 -4.91 10.15 -11.66
C SER A 42 -6.20 9.38 -11.37
N TRP A 43 -7.16 10.02 -10.71
CA TRP A 43 -8.45 9.40 -10.38
C TRP A 43 -9.27 9.02 -11.63
N HIS A 44 -9.03 9.72 -12.76
CA HIS A 44 -9.69 9.51 -14.05
C HIS A 44 -8.91 8.57 -14.99
N ARG A 45 -7.91 7.85 -14.46
CA ARG A 45 -7.10 6.90 -15.22
C ARG A 45 -7.97 5.79 -15.82
N GLY A 46 -7.98 5.67 -17.14
CA GLY A 46 -8.79 4.68 -17.87
C GLY A 46 -10.19 5.15 -18.28
N LEU A 47 -10.55 6.42 -18.04
CA LEU A 47 -11.83 7.03 -18.44
C LEU A 47 -11.67 8.14 -19.50
N THR A 48 -10.58 8.14 -20.26
CA THR A 48 -10.21 9.26 -21.14
C THR A 48 -10.10 8.81 -22.60
N ASN A 49 -10.74 9.56 -23.50
CA ASN A 49 -10.69 9.34 -24.96
C ASN A 49 -9.44 9.99 -25.60
N ASP A 50 -9.23 9.78 -26.90
CA ASP A 50 -8.09 10.33 -27.67
C ASP A 50 -7.99 11.87 -27.62
N GLU A 51 -9.09 12.57 -27.36
CA GLU A 51 -9.16 14.03 -27.18
C GLU A 51 -8.95 14.50 -25.73
N CYS A 52 -8.44 13.66 -24.83
CA CYS A 52 -8.13 14.07 -23.46
C CYS A 52 -9.35 14.54 -22.63
N ARG A 53 -10.53 13.99 -22.93
CA ARG A 53 -11.79 14.28 -22.23
C ARG A 53 -12.23 13.10 -21.39
N VAL A 54 -12.63 13.37 -20.15
CA VAL A 54 -13.20 12.35 -19.25
C VAL A 54 -14.63 12.06 -19.70
N VAL A 55 -14.91 10.81 -20.02
CA VAL A 55 -16.24 10.32 -20.39
C VAL A 55 -16.60 9.18 -19.42
N ILE A 56 -17.84 9.20 -18.92
CA ILE A 56 -18.36 8.22 -17.97
C ILE A 56 -19.71 7.79 -18.53
N ASP A 57 -19.73 6.64 -19.20
CA ASP A 57 -20.90 6.17 -19.93
C ASP A 57 -21.51 4.92 -19.29
N GLU A 58 -20.71 4.12 -18.56
CA GLU A 58 -21.15 2.86 -17.96
C GLU A 58 -21.02 2.81 -16.43
N PHE A 59 -21.82 1.95 -15.79
CA PHE A 59 -21.70 1.70 -14.34
C PHE A 59 -20.33 1.10 -13.95
N ASN A 60 -19.67 0.42 -14.89
CA ASN A 60 -18.33 -0.13 -14.68
C ASN A 60 -17.26 0.97 -14.55
N ASP A 61 -17.47 2.13 -15.17
CA ASP A 61 -16.59 3.30 -15.06
C ASP A 61 -16.56 3.85 -13.63
N ILE A 62 -17.72 3.82 -12.95
CA ILE A 62 -17.82 4.21 -11.54
C ILE A 62 -16.98 3.29 -10.68
N TRP A 63 -17.02 1.98 -10.95
CA TRP A 63 -16.20 1.01 -10.24
C TRP A 63 -14.70 1.21 -10.49
N LEU A 64 -14.31 1.56 -11.72
CA LEU A 64 -12.93 1.89 -12.09
C LEU A 64 -12.42 3.12 -11.32
N ILE A 65 -13.24 4.17 -11.20
CA ILE A 65 -12.91 5.37 -10.41
C ILE A 65 -12.63 5.00 -8.95
N VAL A 66 -13.46 4.14 -8.36
CA VAL A 66 -13.29 3.70 -6.97
C VAL A 66 -11.96 2.98 -6.77
N ILE A 67 -11.61 2.05 -7.67
CA ILE A 67 -10.33 1.32 -7.60
C ILE A 67 -9.15 2.29 -7.71
N ASN A 68 -9.20 3.25 -8.64
CA ASN A 68 -8.14 4.25 -8.80
C ASN A 68 -7.97 5.10 -7.54
N ILE A 69 -9.06 5.51 -6.88
CA ILE A 69 -9.01 6.26 -5.63
C ILE A 69 -8.39 5.41 -4.50
N ILE A 70 -8.74 4.13 -4.42
CA ILE A 70 -8.17 3.21 -3.43
C ILE A 70 -6.66 3.05 -3.65
N GLU A 71 -6.20 2.97 -4.91
CA GLU A 71 -4.78 2.89 -5.24
C GLU A 71 -4.00 4.13 -4.76
N ILE A 72 -4.58 5.32 -4.97
CA ILE A 72 -4.03 6.60 -4.46
C ILE A 72 -3.97 6.59 -2.94
N ALA A 73 -5.04 6.13 -2.27
CA ALA A 73 -5.10 6.04 -0.82
C ALA A 73 -4.07 5.04 -0.26
N LEU A 74 -3.83 3.92 -0.95
CA LEU A 74 -2.80 2.94 -0.57
C LEU A 74 -1.40 3.52 -0.67
N GLN A 75 -1.08 4.25 -1.74
CA GLN A 75 0.21 4.94 -1.83
C GLN A 75 0.37 5.97 -0.72
N ALA A 76 -0.66 6.78 -0.44
CA ALA A 76 -0.64 7.74 0.66
C ALA A 76 -0.44 7.06 2.02
N ALA A 77 -1.09 5.92 2.25
CA ALA A 77 -0.90 5.10 3.45
C ALA A 77 0.53 4.56 3.56
N ALA A 78 1.12 4.09 2.46
CA ALA A 78 2.49 3.61 2.42
C ALA A 78 3.52 4.72 2.74
N TYR A 79 3.32 5.92 2.21
CA TYR A 79 4.15 7.08 2.55
C TYR A 79 4.03 7.44 4.03
N THR A 80 2.81 7.47 4.56
CA THR A 80 2.55 7.78 5.97
C THR A 80 3.13 6.72 6.90
N ALA A 81 2.96 5.44 6.57
CA ALA A 81 3.52 4.32 7.33
C ALA A 81 5.05 4.39 7.37
N THR A 82 5.69 4.71 6.25
CA THR A 82 7.14 4.89 6.18
C THR A 82 7.59 6.04 7.09
N GLY A 83 6.85 7.16 7.12
CA GLY A 83 7.11 8.26 8.05
C GLY A 83 7.03 7.83 9.52
N PHE A 84 5.99 7.08 9.90
CA PHE A 84 5.84 6.58 11.28
C PHE A 84 6.91 5.56 11.67
N ILE A 85 7.33 4.69 10.75
CA ILE A 85 8.42 3.74 10.97
C ILE A 85 9.73 4.49 11.23
N ILE A 86 10.04 5.51 10.42
CA ILE A 86 11.25 6.33 10.60
C ILE A 86 11.21 7.05 11.95
N TRP A 87 10.08 7.67 12.30
CA TRP A 87 9.94 8.37 13.57
C TRP A 87 10.06 7.43 14.79
N GLY A 88 9.44 6.25 14.72
CA GLY A 88 9.58 5.19 15.70
C GLY A 88 11.02 4.70 15.83
N GLY A 89 11.74 4.56 14.71
CA GLY A 89 13.14 4.18 14.67
C GLY A 89 14.07 5.19 15.36
N ILE A 90 13.90 6.49 15.08
CA ILE A 90 14.68 7.55 15.74
C ILE A 90 14.40 7.54 17.25
N LYS A 91 13.14 7.36 17.65
CA LYS A 91 12.73 7.28 19.05
C LYS A 91 13.34 6.05 19.74
N TYR A 92 13.40 4.92 19.05
CA TYR A 92 14.03 3.70 19.54
C TYR A 92 15.53 3.90 19.81
N VAL A 93 16.27 4.46 18.86
CA VAL A 93 17.72 4.71 19.00
C VAL A 93 18.03 5.71 20.12
N LYS A 94 17.20 6.76 20.27
CA LYS A 94 17.41 7.80 21.31
C LYS A 94 17.03 7.33 22.73
N SER A 95 16.40 6.16 22.89
CA SER A 95 15.84 5.73 24.19
C SER A 95 16.85 5.33 25.26
N GLN A 96 18.16 5.38 24.99
CA GLN A 96 19.27 5.12 25.94
C GLN A 96 19.07 3.89 26.86
N GLY A 97 18.39 2.85 26.39
CA GLY A 97 18.16 1.63 27.17
C GLY A 97 17.04 1.70 28.22
N ARG A 98 16.28 2.82 28.32
CA ARG A 98 15.10 2.87 29.21
C ARG A 98 13.96 2.04 28.58
N PRO A 99 13.45 0.99 29.26
CA PRO A 99 12.50 0.05 28.68
C PRO A 99 11.16 0.70 28.28
N ASP A 100 10.77 1.77 28.97
CA ASP A 100 9.49 2.44 28.75
C ASP A 100 9.44 3.17 27.39
N HIS A 101 10.52 3.87 27.03
CA HIS A 101 10.61 4.57 25.74
C HIS A 101 10.83 3.61 24.57
N ILE A 102 11.50 2.49 24.82
CA ILE A 102 11.69 1.41 23.86
C ILE A 102 10.35 0.74 23.52
N ASN A 103 9.53 0.43 24.53
CA ASN A 103 8.22 -0.18 24.31
C ASN A 103 7.31 0.76 23.53
N GLY A 104 7.26 2.05 23.87
CA GLY A 104 6.49 3.04 23.13
C GLY A 104 6.92 3.18 21.67
N ALA A 105 8.23 3.16 21.39
CA ALA A 105 8.75 3.23 20.02
C ALA A 105 8.39 1.97 19.19
N LYS A 106 8.45 0.78 19.81
CA LYS A 106 8.07 -0.48 19.16
C LYS A 106 6.59 -0.52 18.84
N MET A 107 5.72 -0.08 19.76
CA MET A 107 4.28 -0.05 19.51
C MET A 107 3.93 0.83 18.30
N THR A 108 4.56 2.01 18.17
CA THR A 108 4.35 2.87 16.98
C THR A 108 4.70 2.16 15.67
N ILE A 109 5.79 1.40 15.63
CA ILE A 109 6.21 0.66 14.42
C ILE A 109 5.23 -0.50 14.13
N ILE A 110 4.81 -1.21 15.17
CA ILE A 110 3.86 -2.34 15.05
C ILE A 110 2.50 -1.83 14.55
N ASP A 111 1.98 -0.75 15.15
CA ASP A 111 0.70 -0.15 14.77
C ASP A 111 0.70 0.33 13.32
N ALA A 112 1.80 0.98 12.88
CA ALA A 112 1.97 1.40 11.48
C ALA A 112 2.01 0.21 10.52
N THR A 113 2.66 -0.89 10.91
CA THR A 113 2.77 -2.11 10.09
C THR A 113 1.43 -2.83 9.98
N ILE A 114 0.67 -2.92 11.08
CA ILE A 114 -0.67 -3.53 11.09
C ILE A 114 -1.62 -2.72 10.20
N GLY A 115 -1.61 -1.39 10.32
CA GLY A 115 -2.41 -0.51 9.46
C GLY A 115 -2.11 -0.72 7.97
N LEU A 116 -0.83 -0.83 7.60
CA LEU A 116 -0.44 -1.15 6.23
C LEU A 116 -0.90 -2.56 5.79
N GLY A 117 -0.77 -3.56 6.66
CA GLY A 117 -1.23 -4.93 6.39
C GLY A 117 -2.73 -5.01 6.12
N ILE A 118 -3.54 -4.27 6.89
CA ILE A 118 -4.99 -4.17 6.67
C ILE A 118 -5.28 -3.49 5.32
N ALA A 119 -4.58 -2.40 4.99
CA ALA A 119 -4.79 -1.70 3.72
C ALA A 119 -4.49 -2.60 2.51
N LEU A 120 -3.40 -3.36 2.55
CA LEU A 120 -3.06 -4.34 1.50
C LEU A 120 -4.10 -5.45 1.40
N SER A 121 -4.62 -5.92 2.54
CA SER A 121 -5.66 -6.94 2.58
C SER A 121 -6.99 -6.44 2.00
N ALA A 122 -7.34 -5.17 2.24
CA ALA A 122 -8.54 -4.54 1.70
C ALA A 122 -8.53 -4.50 0.17
N VAL A 123 -7.38 -4.24 -0.45
CA VAL A 123 -7.26 -4.24 -1.92
C VAL A 123 -7.49 -5.61 -2.52
N ALA A 124 -6.98 -6.67 -1.87
CA ALA A 124 -7.25 -8.04 -2.30
C ALA A 124 -8.76 -8.35 -2.31
N LEU A 125 -9.50 -7.86 -1.29
CA LEU A 125 -10.96 -8.03 -1.21
C LEU A 125 -11.70 -7.22 -2.29
N VAL A 126 -11.30 -5.97 -2.53
CA VAL A 126 -11.91 -5.12 -3.56
C VAL A 126 -11.67 -5.70 -4.96
N ASN A 127 -10.47 -6.20 -5.22
CA ASN A 127 -10.13 -6.86 -6.48
C ASN A 127 -10.88 -8.20 -6.66
N PHE A 128 -11.10 -8.94 -5.57
CA PHE A 128 -11.95 -10.13 -5.62
C PHE A 128 -13.40 -9.80 -5.97
N GLY A 129 -13.96 -8.73 -5.40
CA GLY A 129 -15.29 -8.23 -5.78
C GLY A 129 -15.35 -7.74 -7.23
N ALA A 130 -14.32 -7.02 -7.68
CA ALA A 130 -14.20 -6.55 -9.06
C ALA A 130 -14.15 -7.69 -10.07
N GLY A 131 -13.39 -8.76 -9.76
CA GLY A 131 -13.26 -9.93 -10.62
C GLY A 131 -14.55 -10.74 -10.78
N ILE A 132 -15.51 -10.60 -9.86
CA ILE A 132 -16.84 -11.23 -9.96
C ILE A 132 -17.80 -10.39 -10.81
N ILE A 133 -17.67 -9.06 -10.80
CA ILE A 133 -18.56 -8.14 -11.54
C ILE A 133 -18.10 -7.96 -12.99
N GLY A 134 -16.80 -8.17 -13.27
CA GLY A 134 -16.20 -8.05 -14.60
C GLY A 134 -16.23 -9.32 -15.48
N SER A 135 -17.02 -10.33 -15.13
CA SER A 135 -17.26 -11.53 -15.97
C SER A 135 -18.67 -11.54 -16.57
#